data_AF-A0A1H5XL86-F1
#
_entry.id   AF-A0A1H5XL86-F1
#
_cell.length_a   1.000
_cell.length_b   1.000
_cell.length_c   1.000
_cell.angle_alpha   90.00
_cell.angle_beta   90.00
_cell.angle_gamma   90.00
#
_symmetry.space_group_name_H-M   'P 1'
#
loop_
_entity.id
_entity.type
_entity.pdbx_description
1 polymer ?
#
loop_
_entity_poly.entity_id
_entity_poly.type
_entity_poly.pdbx_seq_one_letter_code
_entity_poly.pdbx_strand_id
1 'polypeptide(L)'
;MFEYAVYIRTREGYITRMDNVISNLAYDPWETYGSLAPYVHEEELVGFPESVVLWENSTGPSVGIAPINPHSPPAGSILPPALSVC
;
A
#
# COMPACT_ATOMS: atom_id res chain seq x y z
N MET A 1 -1.69 -13.02 6.47
CA MET A 1 -2.88 -12.33 5.92
C MET A 1 -2.52 -10.87 5.81
N PHE A 2 -2.71 -10.23 4.66
CA PHE A 2 -2.51 -8.79 4.53
C PHE A 2 -3.84 -8.07 4.72
N GLU A 3 -3.80 -6.94 5.40
CA GLU A 3 -4.94 -6.05 5.61
C GLU A 3 -4.70 -4.77 4.81
N TYR A 4 -5.78 -4.23 4.27
CA TYR A 4 -5.75 -3.04 3.44
C TYR A 4 -6.78 -2.03 3.90
N ALA A 5 -6.38 -0.78 4.06
CA ALA A 5 -7.27 0.34 4.26
C ALA A 5 -7.89 0.77 2.92
N VAL A 6 -9.18 1.12 2.94
CA VAL A 6 -9.90 1.56 1.73
C VAL A 6 -9.84 3.08 1.61
N TYR A 7 -9.60 3.55 0.39
CA TYR A 7 -9.53 4.95 0.04
C TYR A 7 -10.50 5.29 -1.09
N ILE A 8 -11.05 6.51 -1.06
CA ILE A 8 -11.86 7.07 -2.15
C ILE A 8 -11.18 8.34 -2.63
N ARG A 9 -10.92 8.43 -3.94
CA ARG A 9 -10.53 9.65 -4.64
C ARG A 9 -11.77 10.25 -5.31
N THR A 10 -12.07 11.53 -5.05
CA THR A 10 -13.18 12.24 -5.69
C THR A 10 -12.79 12.77 -7.07
N ARG A 11 -13.76 13.34 -7.80
CA ARG A 11 -13.51 13.95 -9.11
C ARG A 11 -12.55 15.13 -9.03
N GLU A 12 -12.59 15.85 -7.92
CA GLU A 12 -11.76 17.02 -7.61
C GLU A 12 -10.35 16.61 -7.15
N GLY A 13 -10.09 15.31 -6.97
CA GLY A 13 -8.81 14.78 -6.50
C GLY A 13 -8.68 14.71 -4.98
N TYR A 14 -9.75 14.96 -4.22
CA TYR A 14 -9.70 14.78 -2.76
C TYR A 14 -9.66 13.30 -2.42
N ILE A 15 -8.75 12.94 -1.52
CA ILE A 15 -8.57 11.57 -1.04
C ILE A 15 -9.13 11.48 0.37
N THR A 16 -9.97 10.48 0.62
CA THR A 16 -10.51 10.19 1.95
C THR A 16 -10.27 8.72 2.30
N ARG A 17 -9.73 8.47 3.49
CA ARG A 17 -9.60 7.13 4.08
C ARG A 17 -10.93 6.71 4.69
N MET A 18 -11.42 5.54 4.34
CA MET A 18 -12.62 4.95 4.92
C MET A 18 -12.26 4.15 6.17
N ASP A 19 -13.23 3.96 7.07
CA ASP A 19 -13.07 3.11 8.27
C ASP A 19 -13.10 1.61 7.95
N ASN A 20 -13.27 1.26 6.68
CA ASN A 20 -13.33 -0.13 6.21
C ASN A 20 -11.92 -0.69 5.98
N VAL A 21 -11.74 -1.95 6.38
CA VAL A 21 -10.53 -2.73 6.16
C VAL A 21 -10.88 -3.97 5.33
N ILE A 22 -10.10 -4.23 4.29
CA ILE A 22 -10.21 -5.45 3.49
C ILE A 22 -9.11 -6.41 3.93
N SER A 23 -9.50 -7.63 4.30
CA SER A 23 -8.60 -8.73 4.62
C SER A 23 -8.76 -9.86 3.58
N ASN A 24 -7.81 -10.78 3.53
CA ASN A 24 -7.78 -11.95 2.63
C ASN A 24 -7.38 -11.66 1.17
N LEU A 25 -6.84 -10.48 0.87
CA LEU A 25 -6.13 -10.27 -0.40
C LEU A 25 -4.71 -10.84 -0.27
N ALA A 26 -4.31 -11.68 -1.22
CA ALA A 26 -2.95 -12.18 -1.30
C ALA A 26 -2.05 -11.06 -1.85
N TYR A 27 -1.22 -10.46 -1.00
CA TYR A 27 -0.05 -9.75 -1.48
C TYR A 27 0.95 -10.80 -1.94
N ASP A 28 1.09 -10.95 -3.26
CA ASP A 28 2.20 -11.70 -3.82
C ASP A 28 3.25 -10.68 -4.29
N PRO A 29 4.38 -10.54 -3.59
CA PRO A 29 5.46 -9.63 -3.99
C PRO A 29 6.08 -10.01 -5.36
N TRP A 30 5.82 -11.23 -5.85
CA TRP A 30 6.36 -11.76 -7.11
C TRP A 30 5.37 -11.72 -8.27
N GLU A 31 4.06 -11.73 -8.00
CA GLU A 31 3.00 -11.48 -8.98
C GLU A 31 2.57 -10.02 -8.86
N THR A 32 3.35 -9.14 -9.48
CA THR A 32 3.33 -7.68 -9.32
C THR A 32 1.93 -7.05 -9.24
N TYR A 33 0.92 -7.62 -9.92
CA TYR A 33 -0.46 -7.15 -9.85
C TYR A 33 -1.53 -8.24 -10.03
N GLY A 34 -1.14 -9.50 -10.23
CA GLY A 34 -2.08 -10.57 -10.62
C GLY A 34 -3.16 -10.85 -9.58
N SER A 35 -2.80 -10.78 -8.30
CA SER A 35 -3.72 -11.04 -7.18
C SER A 35 -4.45 -9.79 -6.67
N LEU A 36 -4.03 -8.59 -7.09
CA LEU A 36 -4.58 -7.31 -6.63
C LEU A 36 -5.36 -6.58 -7.72
N ALA A 37 -5.47 -7.13 -8.93
CA ALA A 37 -6.35 -6.61 -9.96
C ALA A 37 -7.78 -6.45 -9.38
N PRO A 38 -8.42 -5.28 -9.54
CA PRO A 38 -8.10 -4.22 -10.51
C PRO A 38 -7.19 -3.08 -10.00
N TYR A 39 -6.61 -3.15 -8.80
CA TYR A 39 -5.82 -2.09 -8.18
C TYR A 39 -4.37 -2.06 -8.68
N VAL A 40 -4.14 -1.43 -9.82
CA VAL A 40 -2.83 -1.46 -10.52
C VAL A 40 -2.13 -0.10 -10.61
N HIS A 41 -2.77 0.96 -10.13
CA HIS A 41 -2.25 2.32 -10.25
C HIS A 41 -1.76 2.85 -8.91
N GLU A 42 -0.44 2.92 -8.73
CA GLU A 42 0.16 3.41 -7.50
C GLU A 42 0.17 4.94 -7.40
N GLU A 43 -0.15 5.46 -6.22
CA GLU A 43 -0.05 6.88 -5.87
C GLU A 43 0.47 7.00 -4.42
N GLU A 44 1.37 7.95 -4.17
CA GLU A 44 1.87 8.24 -2.83
C GLU A 44 0.84 9.03 -2.02
N LEU A 45 0.58 8.60 -0.79
CA LEU A 45 -0.31 9.28 0.13
C LEU A 45 0.49 10.18 1.08
N VAL A 46 0.15 11.47 1.09
CA VAL A 46 0.75 12.46 2.00
C VAL A 46 -0.23 12.79 3.13
N GLY A 47 0.22 12.66 4.38
CA GLY A 47 -0.59 12.99 5.56
C GLY A 47 -1.54 11.87 6.02
N PHE A 48 -1.39 10.67 5.47
CA PHE A 48 -2.14 9.47 5.86
C PHE A 48 -1.24 8.48 6.61
N PRO A 49 -1.82 7.53 7.38
CA PRO A 49 -1.03 6.51 8.07
C PRO A 49 -0.38 5.51 7.11
N GLU A 50 -0.98 5.26 5.95
CA GLU A 50 -0.39 4.45 4.89
C GLU A 50 0.34 5.34 3.86
N SER A 51 1.44 4.83 3.30
CA SER A 51 2.33 5.62 2.41
C SER A 51 1.97 5.54 0.92
N VAL A 52 1.40 4.42 0.48
CA VAL A 52 1.08 4.18 -0.94
C VAL A 52 -0.31 3.57 -1.04
N VAL A 53 -1.09 4.06 -2.00
CA VAL A 53 -2.40 3.52 -2.37
C VAL A 53 -2.34 2.97 -3.79
N LEU A 54 -3.00 1.84 -3.98
CA LEU A 54 -3.23 1.20 -5.28
C LEU A 54 -4.66 1.52 -5.73
N TRP A 55 -4.82 2.29 -6.79
CA TRP A 55 -6.11 2.66 -7.36
C TRP A 55 -6.58 1.70 -8.45
N GLU A 56 -7.90 1.56 -8.54
CA GLU A 56 -8.57 0.89 -9.67
C GLU A 56 -8.41 1.70 -10.97
N ASN A 57 -8.47 3.03 -10.90
CA ASN A 57 -8.36 3.92 -12.05
C ASN A 57 -7.20 4.89 -11.87
N SER A 58 -6.41 5.13 -12.92
CA SER A 58 -5.28 6.05 -12.88
C SER A 58 -5.66 7.48 -12.55
N THR A 59 -6.81 7.97 -13.03
CA THR A 59 -7.26 9.35 -12.85
C THR A 59 -8.77 9.45 -12.58
N GLY A 60 -9.21 10.58 -12.02
CA GLY A 60 -10.62 10.82 -11.70
C GLY A 60 -11.12 10.02 -10.50
N PRO A 61 -12.46 9.90 -10.33
CA PRO A 61 -13.04 9.16 -9.22
C PRO A 61 -12.59 7.71 -9.20
N SER A 62 -12.09 7.24 -8.05
CA SER A 62 -11.59 5.87 -7.93
C SER A 62 -11.65 5.36 -6.48
N VAL A 63 -11.69 4.05 -6.36
CA VAL A 63 -11.48 3.33 -5.10
C VAL A 63 -10.06 2.77 -5.11
N GLY A 64 -9.38 2.91 -3.98
CA GLY A 64 -8.02 2.42 -3.80
C GLY A 64 -7.85 1.64 -2.53
N ILE A 65 -6.81 0.82 -2.49
CA ILE A 65 -6.41 0.03 -1.32
C ILE A 65 -4.99 0.38 -0.94
N ALA A 66 -4.73 0.57 0.35
CA ALA A 66 -3.39 0.82 0.86
C ALA A 66 -3.04 -0.28 1.88
N PRO A 67 -1.88 -0.94 1.79
CA PRO A 67 -1.51 -1.97 2.74
C PRO A 67 -1.35 -1.35 4.13
N ILE A 68 -2.06 -1.91 5.11
CA ILE A 68 -1.87 -1.58 6.51
C ILE A 68 -0.60 -2.31 6.92
N ASN A 69 0.51 -1.58 7.00
CA ASN A 69 1.76 -2.15 7.51
C ASN A 69 1.54 -2.56 8.96
N PRO A 70 1.60 -3.86 9.31
CA PRO A 70 1.32 -4.27 10.68
C PRO A 70 2.38 -3.74 11.64
N HIS A 71 3.64 -3.59 11.21
CA HIS A 71 4.69 -2.96 12.00
C HIS A 71 5.85 -2.60 11.06
N SER A 72 6.13 -1.32 10.86
CA SER A 72 7.52 -0.93 10.64
C SER A 72 8.23 -1.15 11.99
N PRO A 73 9.28 -2.01 12.09
CA PRO A 73 10.18 -1.87 13.22
C PRO A 73 10.71 -0.44 13.18
N PRO A 74 10.84 0.26 14.33
CA PRO A 74 11.40 1.60 14.35
C PRO A 74 12.73 1.56 13.61
N ALA A 75 12.92 2.48 12.67
CA ALA A 75 14.15 2.62 11.90
C ALA A 75 15.34 2.70 12.89
N GLY A 76 16.03 1.58 13.09
CA GLY A 76 16.87 1.44 14.27
C GLY A 76 17.48 0.08 14.49
N SER A 77 17.90 -0.62 13.43
CA SER A 77 18.94 -1.67 13.55
C SER A 77 19.53 -1.99 12.18
N ILE A 78 20.43 -1.10 11.76
CA ILE A 78 21.78 -1.40 11.24
C ILE A 78 21.91 -2.74 10.49
N LEU A 79 22.07 -2.64 9.17
CA LEU A 79 22.73 -3.62 8.32
C LEU A 79 24.00 -4.19 9.01
N PRO A 80 24.23 -5.51 9.07
CA PRO A 80 25.59 -5.98 9.21
C PRO A 80 26.34 -5.69 7.89
N PRO A 81 27.55 -5.11 7.92
CA PRO A 81 28.36 -5.02 6.71
C PRO A 81 28.77 -6.43 6.29
N ALA A 82 28.73 -6.65 4.97
CA ALA A 82 29.19 -7.87 4.33
C ALA A 82 30.66 -8.16 4.64
N LEU A 83 30.98 -9.46 4.75
CA LEU A 83 32.26 -10.11 4.47
C LEU A 83 33.51 -9.60 5.21
N SER A 84 34.01 -10.43 6.13
CA SER A 84 35.45 -10.55 6.35
C SER A 84 35.83 -12.03 6.35
N VAL A 85 36.53 -12.42 5.29
CA VAL A 85 37.26 -13.68 5.16
C VAL A 85 38.45 -13.64 6.11
N CYS A 86 38.63 -14.69 6.89
CA CYS A 86 39.90 -15.10 7.49
C CYS A 86 40.04 -16.61 7.31
#